data_AF-A0A842CS11-F1
#
_entry.id   AF-A0A842CS11-F1
#
_cell.length_a   1.000
_cell.length_b   1.000
_cell.length_c   1.000
_cell.angle_alpha   90.00
_cell.angle_beta   90.00
_cell.angle_gamma   90.00
#
_symmetry.space_group_name_H-M   'P 1'
#
loop_
_entity.id
_entity.type
_entity.pdbx_description
1 polymer ?
#
loop_
_entity_poly.entity_id
_entity_poly.type
_entity_poly.pdbx_seq_one_letter_code
_entity_poly.pdbx_strand_id
1 'polypeptide(L)'
;MGMQNKLIYGIILMIFSASCTAVGQAFWKMAVSGIYSWQLYVGFSLYGMGAILMIIAFRFGELSVLHPLLSIGYVFAIVIGVIFLNEKLTTMQVFGNIFVMSGAIMMGISGYFDKERNRTS
;
A
#
# COMPACT_ATOMS: atom_id res chain seq x y z
N MET A 1 11.11 25.29 8.47
CA MET A 1 11.07 24.11 7.57
C MET A 1 9.60 23.81 7.28
N GLY A 2 9.13 24.15 6.07
CA GLY A 2 7.71 24.32 5.76
C GLY A 2 6.88 23.04 5.85
N MET A 3 5.61 23.20 6.22
CA MET A 3 4.58 22.16 6.35
C MET A 3 4.48 21.23 5.12
N GLN A 4 4.84 21.73 3.93
CA GLN A 4 4.91 20.97 2.68
C GLN A 4 5.99 19.87 2.68
N ASN A 5 7.13 20.09 3.34
CA ASN A 5 8.21 19.10 3.39
C ASN A 5 7.81 17.88 4.23
N LYS A 6 7.06 18.09 5.33
CA LYS A 6 6.59 17.01 6.20
C LYS A 6 5.67 16.02 5.48
N LEU A 7 4.80 16.53 4.60
CA LEU A 7 3.92 15.71 3.76
C LEU A 7 4.71 14.85 2.76
N ILE A 8 5.70 15.43 2.09
CA ILE A 8 6.56 14.70 1.14
C ILE A 8 7.31 13.56 1.85
N TYR A 9 7.83 13.79 3.06
CA TYR A 9 8.45 12.72 3.86
C TYR A 9 7.46 11.59 4.18
N GLY A 10 6.22 11.91 4.55
CA GLY A 10 5.18 10.92 4.81
C GLY A 10 4.83 10.09 3.57
N ILE A 11 4.72 10.74 2.40
CA ILE A 11 4.46 10.07 1.12
C ILE A 11 5.59 9.09 0.76
N ILE A 12 6.83 9.55 0.83
CA ILE A 12 8.00 8.70 0.53
C ILE A 12 8.06 7.51 1.49
N LEU A 13 7.86 7.75 2.79
CA LEU A 13 7.80 6.69 3.81
C LEU A 13 6.71 5.67 3.50
N MET A 14 5.53 6.10 3.06
CA MET A 14 4.43 5.19 2.78
C MET A 14 4.61 4.41 1.47
N ILE A 15 5.19 5.00 0.43
CA ILE A 15 5.55 4.27 -0.80
C ILE A 15 6.62 3.21 -0.48
N PHE A 16 7.63 3.57 0.30
CA PHE A 16 8.68 2.66 0.72
C PHE A 16 8.14 1.52 1.60
N SER A 17 7.28 1.87 2.55
CA SER A 17 6.50 0.93 3.35
C SER A 17 5.71 -0.04 2.48
N ALA A 18 4.87 0.47 1.57
CA ALA A 18 4.02 -0.35 0.72
C ALA A 18 4.84 -1.32 -0.14
N SER A 19 6.01 -0.90 -0.61
CA SER A 19 6.95 -1.77 -1.33
C SER A 19 7.47 -2.89 -0.43
N CYS A 20 7.90 -2.60 0.81
CA CYS A 20 8.30 -3.62 1.79
C CYS A 20 7.16 -4.60 2.09
N THR A 21 5.96 -4.09 2.32
CA THR A 21 4.77 -4.89 2.62
C THR A 21 4.43 -5.82 1.45
N ALA A 22 4.46 -5.31 0.21
CA ALA A 22 4.21 -6.08 -1.01
C ALA A 22 5.27 -7.17 -1.24
N VAL A 23 6.55 -6.88 -0.99
CA VAL A 23 7.62 -7.90 -1.00
C VAL A 23 7.34 -8.96 0.05
N GLY A 24 6.99 -8.58 1.28
CA GLY A 24 6.63 -9.51 2.34
C GLY A 24 5.48 -10.46 1.95
N GLN A 25 4.42 -9.92 1.33
CA GLN A 25 3.32 -10.72 0.80
C GLN A 25 3.74 -11.67 -0.33
N ALA A 26 4.64 -11.24 -1.22
CA ALA A 26 5.17 -12.10 -2.27
C ALA A 26 5.97 -13.28 -1.68
N PHE A 27 6.81 -13.05 -0.67
CA PHE A 27 7.55 -14.11 0.02
C PHE A 27 6.63 -15.15 0.67
N TRP A 28 5.48 -14.73 1.22
CA TRP A 28 4.48 -15.65 1.74
C TRP A 28 3.83 -16.51 0.66
N LYS A 29 3.54 -15.93 -0.52
CA LYS A 29 3.05 -16.72 -1.66
C LYS A 29 4.09 -17.72 -2.18
N MET A 30 5.38 -17.39 -2.12
CA MET A 30 6.46 -18.32 -2.50
C MET A 30 6.75 -19.41 -1.46
N ALA A 31 6.18 -19.32 -0.27
CA ALA A 31 6.37 -20.32 0.79
C ALA A 31 5.56 -21.59 0.48
N VAL A 32 6.07 -22.40 -0.44
CA VAL A 32 5.44 -23.65 -0.93
C VAL A 32 5.46 -24.76 0.13
N SER A 33 6.36 -24.71 1.12
CA SER A 33 6.61 -25.81 2.07
C SER A 33 5.89 -25.68 3.43
N GLY A 34 4.88 -24.81 3.55
CA GLY A 34 4.11 -24.63 4.78
C GLY A 34 4.86 -23.85 5.88
N ILE A 35 4.35 -23.91 7.12
CA ILE A 35 4.68 -23.02 8.26
C ILE A 35 6.18 -22.96 8.61
N TYR A 36 6.96 -24.00 8.28
CA TYR A 36 8.40 -24.09 8.58
C TYR A 36 9.31 -23.48 7.51
N SER A 37 8.76 -22.84 6.48
CA SER A 37 9.55 -22.21 5.41
C SER A 37 10.24 -20.95 5.93
N TRP A 38 11.56 -20.84 5.77
CA TRP A 38 12.31 -19.62 6.13
C TRP A 38 11.76 -18.37 5.42
N GLN A 39 11.17 -18.54 4.24
CA GLN A 39 10.50 -17.49 3.48
C GLN A 39 9.30 -16.86 4.23
N LEU A 40 8.60 -17.62 5.08
CA LEU A 40 7.48 -17.09 5.88
C LEU A 40 7.97 -16.09 6.93
N TYR A 41 9.05 -16.43 7.64
CA TYR A 41 9.63 -15.56 8.66
C TYR A 41 10.20 -14.30 8.04
N VAL A 42 10.92 -14.42 6.92
CA VAL A 42 11.43 -13.26 6.17
C VAL A 42 10.27 -12.39 5.67
N GLY A 43 9.25 -13.00 5.07
CA GLY A 43 8.06 -12.28 4.61
C GLY A 43 7.32 -11.59 5.75
N PHE A 44 7.24 -12.22 6.93
CA PHE A 44 6.59 -11.68 8.11
C PHE A 44 7.36 -10.51 8.71
N SER A 45 8.68 -10.61 8.82
CA SER A 45 9.52 -9.50 9.28
C SER A 45 9.45 -8.31 8.31
N LEU A 46 9.50 -8.55 7.00
CA LEU A 46 9.37 -7.49 5.98
C LEU A 46 7.99 -6.84 6.00
N TYR A 47 6.93 -7.65 6.09
CA TYR A 47 5.56 -7.17 6.18
C TYR A 47 5.34 -6.35 7.45
N GLY A 48 5.80 -6.85 8.59
CA GLY A 48 5.71 -6.16 9.87
C GLY A 48 6.49 -4.84 9.87
N MET A 49 7.70 -4.83 9.31
CA MET A 49 8.48 -3.60 9.16
C MET A 49 7.75 -2.60 8.26
N GLY A 50 7.24 -3.04 7.10
CA GLY A 50 6.39 -2.23 6.24
C GLY A 50 5.21 -1.64 7.02
N ALA A 51 4.42 -2.47 7.71
CA ALA A 51 3.28 -2.01 8.49
C ALA A 51 3.65 -0.96 9.55
N ILE A 52 4.77 -1.11 10.25
CA ILE A 52 5.26 -0.11 11.23
C ILE A 52 5.62 1.20 10.52
N LEU A 53 6.33 1.14 9.39
CA LEU A 53 6.63 2.35 8.60
C LEU A 53 5.35 3.03 8.10
N MET A 54 4.32 2.25 7.73
CA MET A 54 3.01 2.77 7.34
C MET A 54 2.35 3.56 8.48
N ILE A 55 2.35 3.00 9.69
CA ILE A 55 1.82 3.65 10.89
C ILE A 55 2.59 4.93 11.21
N ILE A 56 3.91 4.93 11.03
CA ILE A 56 4.75 6.11 11.21
C ILE A 56 4.40 7.16 10.15
N ALA A 57 4.24 6.77 8.89
CA ALA A 57 3.84 7.67 7.79
C ALA A 57 2.47 8.32 8.04
N PHE A 58 1.52 7.59 8.64
CA PHE A 58 0.23 8.13 9.08
C PHE A 58 0.36 9.28 10.09
N ARG A 59 1.47 9.39 10.85
CA ARG A 59 1.70 10.54 11.75
C ARG A 59 2.12 11.82 11.00
N PHE A 60 2.51 11.73 9.72
CA PHE A 60 3.04 12.86 8.94
C PHE A 60 2.07 13.42 7.90
N GLY A 61 0.97 12.73 7.60
CA GLY A 61 -0.02 13.14 6.61
C GLY A 61 -1.45 12.92 7.09
N GLU A 62 -2.36 13.83 6.69
CA GLU A 62 -3.79 13.68 6.93
C GLU A 62 -4.38 12.58 6.03
N LEU A 63 -5.33 11.79 6.55
CA LEU A 63 -5.99 10.64 5.89
C LEU A 63 -6.40 10.90 4.43
N SER A 64 -6.70 12.15 4.08
CA SER A 64 -7.03 12.60 2.72
C SER A 64 -5.89 12.41 1.70
N VAL A 65 -4.62 12.51 2.11
CA VAL A 65 -3.44 12.31 1.22
C VAL A 65 -3.04 10.83 1.14
N LEU A 66 -3.46 10.04 2.12
CA LEU A 66 -3.12 8.62 2.24
C LEU A 66 -4.01 7.74 1.35
N HIS A 67 -5.25 8.16 1.08
CA HIS A 67 -6.16 7.46 0.17
C HIS A 67 -5.57 7.24 -1.23
N PRO A 68 -5.05 8.29 -1.91
CA PRO A 68 -4.34 8.12 -3.18
C PRO A 68 -3.11 7.21 -3.09
N LEU A 69 -2.38 7.23 -1.95
CA LEU A 69 -1.19 6.41 -1.76
C LEU A 69 -1.48 4.93 -1.56
N LEU A 70 -2.59 4.62 -0.87
CA LEU A 70 -3.08 3.26 -0.74
C LEU A 70 -3.37 2.64 -2.13
N SER A 71 -3.98 3.41 -3.04
CA SER A 71 -4.18 3.00 -4.44
C SER A 71 -2.86 2.68 -5.16
N ILE A 72 -1.79 3.44 -4.89
CA ILE A 72 -0.44 3.19 -5.46
C ILE A 72 0.15 1.88 -4.90
N GLY A 73 -0.12 1.56 -3.63
CA GLY A 73 0.29 0.29 -3.02
C GLY A 73 -0.23 -0.94 -3.76
N TYR A 74 -1.47 -0.91 -4.27
CA TYR A 74 -2.03 -2.00 -5.08
C TYR A 74 -1.29 -2.18 -6.42
N VAL A 75 -0.87 -1.08 -7.05
CA VAL A 75 -0.06 -1.14 -8.28
C VAL A 75 1.28 -1.81 -8.01
N PHE A 76 1.97 -1.42 -6.92
CA PHE A 76 3.21 -2.08 -6.50
C PHE A 76 3.02 -3.56 -6.21
N ALA A 77 1.94 -3.95 -5.54
CA ALA A 77 1.63 -5.35 -5.26
C ALA A 77 1.48 -6.19 -6.55
N ILE A 78 0.81 -5.64 -7.58
CA ILE A 78 0.71 -6.30 -8.88
C ILE A 78 2.07 -6.40 -9.56
N VAL A 79 2.82 -5.31 -9.63
CA VAL A 79 4.13 -5.28 -10.31
C VAL A 79 5.09 -6.28 -9.67
N ILE A 80 5.18 -6.28 -8.34
CA ILE A 80 6.03 -7.23 -7.60
C ILE A 80 5.52 -8.65 -7.79
N GLY A 81 4.21 -8.89 -7.75
CA GLY A 81 3.62 -10.22 -8.00
C GLY A 81 3.95 -10.77 -9.40
N VAL A 82 3.86 -9.95 -10.44
CA VAL A 82 4.21 -10.38 -11.81
C VAL A 82 5.70 -10.68 -11.95
N ILE A 83 6.57 -9.84 -11.37
CA ILE A 83 8.02 -9.99 -11.50
C ILE A 83 8.56 -11.15 -10.65
N PHE A 84 8.20 -11.23 -9.37
CA PHE A 84 8.78 -12.21 -8.44
C PHE A 84 8.13 -13.59 -8.54
N LEU A 85 6.81 -13.64 -8.76
CA LEU A 85 6.06 -14.90 -8.77
C LEU A 85 5.85 -15.48 -10.17
N ASN A 86 6.11 -14.68 -11.22
CA ASN A 86 5.77 -15.01 -12.60
C ASN A 86 4.31 -15.50 -12.75
N GLU A 87 3.42 -15.02 -11.88
CA GLU A 87 2.02 -15.44 -11.86
C GLU A 87 1.36 -14.99 -13.17
N LYS A 88 0.73 -15.94 -13.87
CA LYS A 88 -0.23 -15.59 -14.92
C LYS A 88 -1.41 -14.92 -14.25
N LEU A 89 -1.42 -13.59 -14.21
CA LEU A 89 -2.54 -12.81 -13.73
C LEU A 89 -3.80 -13.27 -14.44
N THR A 90 -4.70 -13.92 -13.70
CA THR A 90 -5.98 -14.36 -14.25
C THR A 90 -6.86 -13.14 -14.46
N THR A 91 -7.70 -13.18 -15.50
CA THR A 91 -8.64 -12.07 -15.81
C THR A 91 -9.48 -11.69 -14.58
N MET A 92 -9.83 -12.67 -13.73
CA MET A 92 -10.54 -12.47 -12.47
C MET A 92 -9.75 -11.62 -11.45
N GLN A 93 -8.45 -11.87 -11.29
CA GLN A 93 -7.59 -11.07 -10.39
C GLN A 93 -7.46 -9.63 -10.85
N VAL A 94 -7.37 -9.42 -12.17
CA VAL A 94 -7.30 -8.07 -12.75
C VAL A 94 -8.60 -7.30 -12.51
N PHE A 95 -9.76 -7.92 -12.78
CA PHE A 95 -11.06 -7.30 -12.49
C PHE A 95 -11.26 -7.01 -11.01
N GLY A 96 -10.89 -7.94 -10.13
CA GLY A 96 -10.95 -7.74 -8.69
C GLY A 96 -10.08 -6.56 -8.24
N ASN A 97 -8.87 -6.42 -8.77
CA ASN A 97 -8.01 -5.29 -8.44
C ASN A 97 -8.58 -3.96 -8.97
N ILE A 98 -9.10 -3.92 -10.21
CA ILE A 98 -9.75 -2.72 -10.76
C ILE A 98 -10.94 -2.31 -9.88
N PHE A 99 -11.72 -3.28 -9.40
CA PHE A 99 -12.87 -3.03 -8.52
C PHE A 99 -12.46 -2.47 -7.14
N VAL A 100 -11.39 -3.00 -6.53
CA VAL A 100 -10.86 -2.44 -5.28
C VAL A 100 -10.29 -1.03 -5.51
N MET A 101 -9.59 -0.83 -6.63
CA MET A 101 -8.98 0.44 -6.99
C MET A 101 -10.03 1.53 -7.24
N SER A 102 -11.15 1.19 -7.91
CA SER A 102 -12.26 2.13 -8.10
C SER A 102 -12.93 2.52 -6.77
N GLY A 103 -13.13 1.56 -5.86
CA GLY A 103 -13.62 1.83 -4.51
C GLY A 103 -12.68 2.75 -3.71
N ALA A 104 -11.37 2.54 -3.80
CA ALA A 104 -10.36 3.38 -3.15
C ALA A 104 -10.37 4.83 -3.68
N ILE A 105 -10.56 5.00 -5.00
CA ILE A 105 -10.68 6.32 -5.64
C ILE A 105 -11.95 7.04 -5.16
N MET A 106 -13.10 6.36 -5.13
CA MET A 106 -14.35 6.95 -4.63
C MET A 106 -14.23 7.45 -3.19
N MET A 107 -13.60 6.67 -2.31
CA MET A 107 -13.36 7.09 -0.93
C MET A 107 -12.38 8.28 -0.84
N GLY A 108 -11.34 8.30 -1.68
CA GLY A 108 -10.40 9.42 -1.74
C GLY A 108 -11.07 10.73 -2.15
N ILE A 109 -11.96 10.67 -3.15
CA ILE A 109 -12.74 11.84 -3.61
C ILE A 109 -13.69 12.31 -2.50
N SER A 110 -14.40 11.39 -1.83
CA SER A 110 -15.28 11.74 -0.71
C SER A 110 -14.54 12.44 0.43
N GLY A 111 -13.33 11.98 0.76
CA GLY A 111 -12.48 12.61 1.79
C GLY A 111 -11.98 14.00 1.38
N TYR A 112 -11.70 14.22 0.09
CA TYR A 112 -11.35 15.55 -0.43
C TYR A 112 -12.52 16.53 -0.27
N PHE A 113 -13.73 16.13 -0.65
CA PHE A 113 -14.93 16.95 -0.52
C PHE A 113 -15.26 17.34 0.93
N ASP A 114 -15.06 16.45 1.90
CA ASP A 114 -15.34 16.75 3.30
C ASP A 114 -14.34 17.76 3.90
N LYS A 115 -13.08 17.71 3.45
CA LYS A 115 -12.06 18.69 3.83
C LYS A 115 -12.30 20.06 3.20
N GLU A 116 -12.73 20.10 1.94
CA GLU A 116 -13.10 21.35 1.24
C GLU A 116 -14.27 22.05 1.95
N ARG A 117 -15.29 21.28 2.36
CA ARG A 117 -16.48 21.78 3.07
C ARG A 117 -16.16 22.36 4.45
N ASN A 118 -15.25 21.73 5.21
CA ASN A 118 -14.82 22.23 6.53
C ASN A 118 -13.90 23.47 6.44
N ARG A 119 -13.37 23.81 5.26
CA ARG A 119 -12.55 25.01 5.05
C ARG A 119 -13.38 26.26 4.71
N THR A 120 -14.62 26.06 4.25
CA THR A 120 -15.55 27.12 3.84
C THR A 120 -16.61 27.45 4.89
N SER A 121 -16.55 26.81 6.06
CA SER A 121 -17.45 27.03 7.21
C SER A 121 -16.67 27.68 8.35
#